data_AF-A0A228J606-F1
#
_entry.id   AF-A0A228J606-F1
#
_cell.length_a   1.000
_cell.length_b   1.000
_cell.length_c   1.000
_cell.angle_alpha   90.00
_cell.angle_beta   90.00
_cell.angle_gamma   90.00
#
_symmetry.space_group_name_H-M   'P 1'
#
loop_
_entity.id
_entity.type
_entity.pdbx_description
1 polymer ?
#
loop_
_entity_poly.entity_id
_entity_poly.type
_entity_poly.pdbx_seq_one_letter_code
_entity_poly.pdbx_strand_id
1 'polypeptide(L)'
;MARRKNVPPGAQAPDAPHPGTIALHHAWNGSTQTLRAQDFPASFVFRCADARGEPAERARAAWCVPVVEIESVSVDGAGHPAAPADAVRIDSTAYGPGHRFLDHTRAMRNGRPPV
;
A
#
# COMPACT_ATOMS: atom_id res chain seq x y z
N MET A 1 7.29 -21.14 -25.30
CA MET A 1 6.29 -20.72 -24.30
C MET A 1 6.97 -20.61 -22.94
N ALA A 2 7.23 -19.40 -22.46
CA ALA A 2 7.81 -19.22 -21.12
C ALA A 2 6.75 -19.61 -20.07
N ARG A 3 7.07 -20.55 -19.17
CA ARG A 3 6.23 -20.87 -18.00
C ARG A 3 5.99 -19.56 -17.23
N ARG A 4 4.74 -19.11 -17.12
CA ARG A 4 4.34 -18.08 -16.16
C ARG A 4 4.59 -18.66 -14.77
N LYS A 5 5.79 -18.46 -14.21
CA LYS A 5 6.07 -18.82 -12.82
C LYS A 5 5.23 -17.87 -11.96
N ASN A 6 4.25 -18.44 -11.25
CA ASN A 6 3.54 -17.90 -10.09
C ASN A 6 3.16 -16.41 -10.15
N VAL A 7 2.18 -16.07 -10.98
CA VAL A 7 1.45 -14.81 -10.83
C VAL A 7 0.64 -14.89 -9.52
N PRO A 8 0.79 -13.95 -8.56
CA PRO A 8 0.11 -14.06 -7.28
C PRO A 8 -1.40 -13.88 -7.42
N PRO A 9 -2.22 -14.45 -6.50
CA PRO A 9 -3.65 -14.18 -6.45
C PRO A 9 -3.93 -12.67 -6.39
N GLY A 10 -4.97 -12.23 -7.12
CA GLY A 10 -5.33 -10.82 -7.22
C GLY A 10 -4.46 -10.00 -8.18
N ALA A 11 -3.42 -10.58 -8.79
CA ALA A 11 -2.67 -9.90 -9.84
C ALA A 11 -3.45 -9.85 -11.16
N GLN A 12 -3.25 -8.75 -11.87
CA GLN A 12 -3.87 -8.44 -13.15
C GLN A 12 -2.80 -8.02 -14.16
N ALA A 13 -3.20 -7.95 -15.44
CA ALA A 13 -2.36 -7.38 -16.48
C ALA A 13 -1.99 -5.92 -16.12
N PRO A 14 -0.78 -5.44 -16.44
CA PRO A 14 -0.35 -4.10 -16.05
C PRO A 14 -1.25 -2.97 -16.54
N ASP A 15 -1.89 -3.14 -17.71
CA ASP A 15 -2.83 -2.19 -18.31
C ASP A 15 -4.26 -2.28 -17.75
N ALA A 16 -4.58 -3.33 -16.99
CA ALA A 16 -5.89 -3.47 -16.37
C ALA A 16 -6.15 -2.34 -15.36
N PRO A 17 -7.38 -1.79 -15.30
CA PRO A 17 -7.72 -0.69 -14.42
C PRO A 17 -7.73 -1.12 -12.93
N HIS A 18 -7.62 -0.15 -12.03
CA HIS A 18 -7.83 -0.39 -10.60
C HIS A 18 -9.33 -0.66 -10.33
N PRO A 19 -9.71 -1.48 -9.33
CA PRO A 19 -11.11 -1.65 -8.88
C PRO A 19 -11.84 -0.39 -8.40
N GLY A 20 -11.22 0.79 -8.47
CA GLY A 20 -11.84 2.09 -8.18
C GLY A 20 -11.55 2.67 -6.80
N THR A 21 -11.57 1.87 -5.73
CA THR A 21 -11.43 2.40 -4.35
C THR A 21 -10.43 1.62 -3.50
N ILE A 22 -9.92 2.29 -2.47
CA ILE A 22 -9.02 1.74 -1.45
C ILE A 22 -9.63 2.04 -0.08
N ALA A 23 -9.80 1.01 0.76
CA ALA A 23 -10.19 1.19 2.15
C ALA A 23 -8.96 1.55 3.00
N LEU A 24 -8.98 2.69 3.69
CA LEU A 24 -7.95 3.10 4.63
C LEU A 24 -8.48 2.97 6.05
N HIS A 25 -7.96 2.01 6.80
CA HIS A 25 -8.29 1.76 8.19
C HIS A 25 -7.34 2.51 9.11
N HIS A 26 -7.87 3.41 9.92
CA HIS A 26 -7.11 4.19 10.89
C HIS A 26 -7.17 3.54 12.27
N ALA A 27 -6.05 2.96 12.70
CA ALA A 27 -5.98 2.31 14.01
C ALA A 27 -6.15 3.29 15.18
N TRP A 28 -5.78 4.56 15.01
CA TRP A 28 -5.83 5.56 16.09
C TRP A 28 -7.24 5.93 16.56
N ASN A 29 -8.25 5.80 15.69
CA ASN A 29 -9.66 6.08 16.03
C ASN A 29 -10.64 5.00 15.57
N GLY A 30 -10.17 3.91 14.97
CA GLY A 30 -11.01 2.83 14.44
C GLY A 30 -11.81 3.20 13.18
N SER A 31 -11.60 4.38 12.59
CA SER A 31 -12.35 4.81 11.42
C SER A 31 -11.85 4.15 10.14
N THR A 32 -12.75 4.05 9.15
CA THR A 32 -12.40 3.62 7.79
C THR A 32 -12.75 4.73 6.82
N GLN A 33 -11.77 5.14 6.02
CA GLN A 33 -11.97 6.08 4.91
C GLN A 33 -11.93 5.34 3.58
N THR A 34 -12.80 5.73 2.64
CA THR A 34 -12.72 5.26 1.26
C THR A 34 -11.96 6.27 0.41
N LEU A 35 -10.80 5.86 -0.11
CA LEU A 35 -10.02 6.64 -1.06
C LEU A 35 -10.40 6.24 -2.49
N ARG A 36 -10.45 7.20 -3.42
CA ARG A 36 -10.58 6.89 -4.85
C ARG A 36 -9.20 6.67 -5.44
N ALA A 37 -8.98 5.52 -6.06
CA ALA A 37 -7.65 5.16 -6.58
C ALA A 37 -7.15 6.11 -7.67
N GLN A 38 -8.06 6.72 -8.44
CA GLN A 38 -7.71 7.70 -9.49
C GLN A 38 -7.07 8.99 -8.95
N ASP A 39 -7.24 9.29 -7.65
CA ASP A 39 -6.70 10.49 -7.03
C ASP A 39 -5.20 10.31 -6.63
N PHE A 40 -4.61 9.13 -6.90
CA PHE A 40 -3.26 8.76 -6.48
C PHE A 40 -2.40 8.24 -7.65
N PRO A 41 -1.07 8.37 -7.57
CA PRO A 41 -0.18 7.86 -8.61
C PRO A 41 -0.21 6.31 -8.68
N ALA A 42 0.11 5.76 -9.86
CA ALA A 42 0.12 4.32 -10.08
C ALA A 42 1.02 3.54 -9.09
N SER A 43 2.13 4.14 -8.65
CA SER A 43 3.03 3.54 -7.66
C SER A 43 2.39 3.39 -6.27
N PHE A 44 1.40 4.22 -5.94
CA PHE A 44 0.65 4.12 -4.70
C PHE A 44 -0.42 3.03 -4.78
N VAL A 45 -1.18 3.01 -5.89
CA VAL A 45 -2.37 2.14 -6.04
C VAL A 45 -2.07 0.76 -6.63
N PHE A 46 -0.84 0.50 -7.08
CA PHE A 46 -0.40 -0.81 -7.55
C PHE A 46 0.93 -1.22 -6.94
N ARG A 47 1.10 -2.54 -6.78
CA ARG A 47 2.41 -3.18 -6.68
C ARG A 47 2.64 -4.02 -7.92
N CYS A 48 3.64 -3.61 -8.71
CA CYS A 48 3.93 -4.17 -10.01
C CYS A 48 5.28 -4.89 -9.99
N ALA A 49 5.38 -5.97 -10.74
CA ALA A 49 6.59 -6.75 -10.84
C ALA A 49 6.87 -7.23 -12.25
N ASP A 50 8.14 -7.44 -12.58
CA ASP A 50 8.58 -7.98 -13.85
C ASP A 50 8.32 -9.49 -13.97
N ALA A 51 8.77 -10.11 -15.07
CA ALA A 51 8.59 -11.54 -15.31
C ALA A 51 9.37 -12.44 -14.34
N ARG A 52 10.31 -11.88 -13.56
CA ARG A 52 11.08 -12.57 -12.52
C ARG A 52 10.46 -12.40 -11.13
N GLY A 53 9.46 -11.53 -11.00
CA GLY A 53 8.82 -11.20 -9.73
C GLY A 53 9.49 -10.04 -9.00
N GLU A 54 10.41 -9.32 -9.65
CA GLU A 54 11.10 -8.17 -9.07
C GLU A 54 10.26 -6.89 -9.23
N PRO A 55 10.29 -5.94 -8.27
CA PRO A 55 9.57 -4.68 -8.38
C PRO A 55 9.90 -3.94 -9.68
N ALA A 56 8.87 -3.48 -10.38
CA ALA A 56 9.00 -2.81 -11.66
C ALA A 56 8.01 -1.65 -11.82
N GLU A 57 8.38 -0.66 -12.62
CA GLU A 57 7.41 0.33 -13.09
C GLU A 57 6.29 -0.35 -13.87
N ARG A 58 5.05 0.13 -13.66
CA ARG A 58 3.84 -0.43 -14.27
C ARG A 58 3.95 -0.58 -15.80
N ALA A 59 4.59 0.36 -16.48
CA ALA A 59 4.78 0.33 -17.94
C ALA A 59 5.67 -0.83 -18.43
N ARG A 60 6.48 -1.42 -17.56
CA ARG A 60 7.43 -2.51 -17.87
C ARG A 60 7.14 -3.79 -17.09
N ALA A 61 6.10 -3.79 -16.28
CA ALA A 61 5.74 -4.91 -15.44
C ALA A 61 5.17 -6.07 -16.27
N ALA A 62 5.29 -7.29 -15.77
CA ALA A 62 4.58 -8.45 -16.31
C ALA A 62 3.18 -8.58 -15.70
N TRP A 63 3.01 -8.12 -14.45
CA TRP A 63 1.75 -8.12 -13.72
C TRP A 63 1.76 -7.05 -12.63
N CYS A 64 0.57 -6.66 -12.17
CA CYS A 64 0.39 -5.76 -11.05
C CYS A 64 -0.71 -6.28 -10.12
N VAL A 65 -0.59 -6.05 -8.82
CA VAL A 65 -1.68 -6.26 -7.85
C VAL A 65 -2.20 -4.88 -7.42
N PRO A 66 -3.51 -4.62 -7.51
CA PRO A 66 -4.09 -3.39 -6.99
C PRO A 66 -4.03 -3.36 -5.46
N VAL A 67 -3.72 -2.20 -4.88
CA VAL A 67 -3.85 -1.96 -3.44
C VAL A 67 -5.31 -1.61 -3.17
N VAL A 68 -6.05 -2.47 -2.49
CA VAL A 68 -7.48 -2.26 -2.21
C VAL A 68 -7.75 -1.92 -0.75
N GLU A 69 -6.77 -2.10 0.12
CA GLU A 69 -6.88 -1.87 1.54
C GLU A 69 -5.53 -1.43 2.11
N ILE A 70 -5.56 -0.51 3.08
CA ILE A 70 -4.40 -0.02 3.82
C ILE A 70 -4.78 0.06 5.29
N GLU A 71 -4.00 -0.58 6.15
CA GLU A 71 -4.04 -0.36 7.59
C GLU A 71 -2.98 0.68 7.97
N SER A 72 -3.39 1.72 8.71
CA SER A 72 -2.52 2.81 9.14
C SER A 72 -2.49 2.90 10.66
N VAL A 73 -1.29 2.78 11.23
CA VAL A 73 -1.00 3.00 12.64
C VAL A 73 -0.16 4.26 12.78
N SER A 74 -0.69 5.26 13.47
CA SER A 74 -0.04 6.56 13.66
C SER A 74 0.12 6.86 15.16
N VAL A 75 1.33 7.25 15.56
CA VAL A 75 1.65 7.52 16.97
C VAL A 75 2.39 8.84 17.17
N ASP A 76 2.17 9.47 18.33
CA ASP A 76 2.88 10.67 18.77
C ASP A 76 4.28 10.37 19.32
N GLY A 77 4.96 11.41 19.83
CA GLY A 77 6.31 11.30 20.42
C GLY A 77 6.40 10.44 21.68
N ALA A 78 5.29 10.21 22.37
CA ALA A 78 5.18 9.34 23.54
C ALA A 78 4.79 7.90 23.15
N GLY A 79 4.48 7.65 21.87
CA GLY A 79 4.04 6.35 21.37
C GLY A 79 2.53 6.10 21.53
N HIS A 80 1.74 7.12 21.89
CA HIS A 80 0.29 7.00 21.96
C HIS A 80 -0.35 7.11 20.57
N PRO A 81 -1.49 6.45 20.32
CA PRO A 81 -2.23 6.63 19.07
C PRO A 81 -2.61 8.10 18.87
N ALA A 82 -2.34 8.63 17.68
CA ALA A 82 -2.60 10.02 17.35
C ALA A 82 -3.07 10.16 15.90
N ALA A 83 -3.77 11.25 15.60
CA ALA A 83 -4.13 11.57 14.23
C ALA A 83 -2.86 11.70 13.36
N PRO A 84 -2.91 11.36 12.06
CA PRO A 84 -1.75 11.45 11.17
C PRO A 84 -1.08 12.83 11.14
N ALA A 85 -1.86 13.89 11.30
CA ALA A 85 -1.37 15.28 11.33
C ALA A 85 -0.57 15.63 12.60
N ASP A 86 -0.65 14.80 13.64
CA ASP A 86 0.05 14.98 14.93
C ASP A 86 1.08 13.87 15.19
N ALA A 87 1.07 12.82 14.38
CA ALA A 87 1.94 11.68 14.54
C ALA A 87 3.42 12.00 14.20
N VAL A 88 4.34 11.42 14.95
CA VAL A 88 5.78 11.43 14.64
C VAL A 88 6.20 10.19 13.85
N ARG A 89 5.39 9.13 13.88
CA ARG A 89 5.59 7.88 13.14
C ARG A 89 4.25 7.39 12.61
N ILE A 90 4.25 6.99 11.34
CA ILE A 90 3.13 6.31 10.70
C ILE A 90 3.67 5.02 10.09
N ASP A 91 3.13 3.89 10.51
CA ASP A 91 3.33 2.58 9.90
C ASP A 91 2.08 2.27 9.05
N SER A 92 2.29 1.84 7.81
CA SER A 92 1.20 1.50 6.89
C SER A 92 1.43 0.15 6.25
N THR A 93 0.43 -0.72 6.31
CA THR A 93 0.45 -2.03 5.66
C THR A 93 -0.57 -2.03 4.52
N ALA A 94 -0.12 -2.32 3.30
CA ALA A 94 -0.99 -2.35 2.13
C ALA A 94 -1.39 -3.79 1.79
N TYR A 95 -2.64 -3.97 1.38
CA TYR A 95 -3.21 -5.25 0.99
C TYR A 95 -3.87 -5.19 -0.38
N GLY A 96 -3.74 -6.29 -1.10
CA GLY A 96 -4.44 -6.57 -2.35
C GLY A 96 -5.75 -7.34 -2.12
N PRO A 97 -6.47 -7.69 -3.19
CA PRO A 97 -7.72 -8.43 -3.12
C PRO A 97 -7.60 -9.69 -2.26
N GLY A 98 -8.62 -9.95 -1.43
CA GLY A 98 -8.60 -11.07 -0.48
C GLY A 98 -7.67 -10.85 0.72
N HIS A 99 -7.43 -9.59 1.11
CA HIS A 99 -6.59 -9.20 2.24
C HIS A 99 -5.16 -9.76 2.14
N ARG A 100 -4.62 -9.78 0.91
CA ARG A 100 -3.28 -10.31 0.64
C ARG A 100 -2.23 -9.24 0.96
N PHE A 101 -1.37 -9.49 1.93
CA PHE A 101 -0.22 -8.62 2.22
C PHE A 101 0.58 -8.29 0.95
N LEU A 102 0.84 -7.00 0.72
CA LEU A 102 1.65 -6.50 -0.38
C LEU A 102 2.95 -5.90 0.13
N ASP A 103 2.86 -4.92 1.02
CA ASP A 103 4.03 -4.30 1.63
C ASP A 103 3.71 -3.63 2.97
N HIS A 104 4.78 -3.18 3.61
CA HIS A 104 4.75 -2.38 4.81
C HIS A 104 5.70 -1.20 4.65
N THR A 105 5.23 -0.01 5.00
CA THR A 105 6.01 1.22 4.94
C THR A 105 5.99 1.91 6.30
N ARG A 106 7.09 2.58 6.62
CA ARG A 106 7.21 3.41 7.81
C ARG A 106 7.63 4.81 7.40
N ALA A 107 6.85 5.81 7.79
CA ALA A 107 7.18 7.21 7.69
C ALA A 107 7.49 7.77 9.08
N MET A 108 8.60 8.48 9.20
CA MET A 108 8.98 9.23 10.41
C MET A 108 8.89 10.71 10.09
N ARG A 109 8.18 11.48 10.92
CA ARG A 109 7.93 12.89 10.63
C ARG A 109 9.15 13.78 10.85
N ASN A 110 10.18 13.34 11.58
CA ASN A 110 11.35 14.19 11.87
C ASN A 110 12.69 13.50 12.20
N GLY A 111 12.87 12.19 11.97
CA GLY A 111 14.20 11.55 12.02
C GLY A 111 15.08 11.74 13.28
N ARG A 112 14.57 12.26 14.41
CA ARG A 112 15.37 12.47 15.63
C ARG A 112 14.97 11.52 16.76
N PRO A 113 15.93 10.80 17.37
CA PRO A 113 15.69 10.13 18.64
C PRO A 113 15.47 11.19 19.75
N PRO A 114 14.74 10.84 20.83
CA PRO A 114 14.60 11.73 21.97
C PRO A 114 15.97 11.99 22.62
N VAL A 115 16.20 13.24 23.04
CA VAL A 115 17.29 13.62 23.96
C VAL A 115 16.90 13.30 25.39
#